data_AF-A0A1V4UDP2-F1
#
_entry.id   AF-A0A1V4UDP2-F1
#
_cell.length_a   1.000
_cell.length_b   1.000
_cell.length_c   1.000
_cell.angle_alpha   90.00
_cell.angle_beta   90.00
_cell.angle_gamma   90.00
#
_symmetry.space_group_name_H-M   'P 1'
#
loop_
_entity.id
_entity.type
_entity.pdbx_description
1 polymer ?
#
loop_
_entity_poly.entity_id
_entity_poly.type
_entity_poly.pdbx_seq_one_letter_code
_entity_poly.pdbx_strand_id
1 'polypeptide(L)'
;MTEFTCTRCGKCCISLGRHMRITRSSSQFSHTLSVKVTGETRPVQVNPELRDLFLLKGAPAYEEGWCPFLRRTAEGMFVCTVYSSRPAICRSFRCCTMRILDREGRERGRVKGRHSLSTDDALLEKVWTVEIAPHSTIPDDEFFPLCQSILATRGYVCEIFDP
;
A
#
# COMPACT_ATOMS: atom_id res chain seq x y z
N MET A 1 12.19 -13.49 4.33
CA MET A 1 11.28 -12.62 3.56
C MET A 1 10.25 -12.05 4.52
N THR A 2 10.05 -10.74 4.52
CA THR A 2 9.15 -10.06 5.46
C THR A 2 7.72 -10.09 4.95
N GLU A 3 6.74 -10.41 5.81
CA GLU A 3 5.33 -10.32 5.42
C GLU A 3 4.95 -8.85 5.19
N PHE A 4 4.34 -8.58 4.04
CA PHE A 4 3.89 -7.23 3.73
C PHE A 4 2.64 -6.87 4.55
N THR A 5 2.79 -5.89 5.44
CA THR A 5 1.68 -5.31 6.21
C THR A 5 1.21 -4.01 5.60
N CYS A 6 -0.11 -3.80 5.55
CA CYS A 6 -0.69 -2.56 5.02
C CYS A 6 -0.33 -1.37 5.90
N THR A 7 0.35 -0.37 5.33
CA THR A 7 0.73 0.88 6.01
C THR A 7 -0.33 1.97 5.95
N ARG A 8 -1.56 1.65 5.52
CA ARG A 8 -2.65 2.63 5.40
C ARG A 8 -2.33 3.81 4.46
N CYS A 9 -1.51 3.57 3.43
CA CYS A 9 -1.15 4.56 2.41
C CYS A 9 -2.22 4.80 1.32
N GLY A 10 -3.34 4.07 1.33
CA GLY A 10 -4.43 4.21 0.37
C GLY A 10 -4.16 3.70 -1.06
N LYS A 11 -2.89 3.42 -1.44
CA LYS A 11 -2.51 3.08 -2.82
C LYS A 11 -3.28 1.90 -3.43
N CYS A 12 -3.52 0.82 -2.67
CA CYS A 12 -4.30 -0.32 -3.16
C CYS A 12 -5.75 0.07 -3.46
N CYS A 13 -6.37 0.79 -2.53
CA CYS A 13 -7.76 1.24 -2.62
C CYS A 13 -7.97 2.26 -3.75
N ILE A 14 -7.00 3.14 -3.99
CA ILE A 14 -7.03 4.13 -5.08
C ILE A 14 -6.76 3.44 -6.44
N SER A 15 -5.74 2.58 -6.51
CA SER A 15 -5.34 1.94 -7.78
C SER A 15 -6.36 0.91 -8.27
N LEU A 16 -6.87 0.07 -7.37
CA LEU A 16 -7.84 -0.98 -7.70
C LEU A 16 -9.29 -0.51 -7.65
N GLY A 17 -9.55 0.67 -7.06
CA GLY A 17 -10.89 1.18 -6.79
C GLY A 17 -11.81 1.18 -8.01
N ARG A 18 -11.30 1.60 -9.17
CA ARG A 18 -12.02 1.65 -10.45
C ARG A 18 -12.57 0.29 -10.92
N HIS A 19 -12.00 -0.79 -10.39
CA HIS A 19 -12.37 -2.17 -10.70
C HIS A 19 -13.27 -2.79 -9.63
N MET A 20 -13.58 -2.06 -8.55
CA MET A 20 -14.37 -2.54 -7.43
C MET A 20 -15.76 -1.90 -7.45
N ARG A 21 -16.81 -2.72 -7.39
CA ARG A 21 -18.20 -2.23 -7.36
C ARG A 21 -19.02 -2.97 -6.33
N ILE A 22 -19.78 -2.23 -5.53
CA ILE A 22 -20.83 -2.82 -4.71
C ILE A 22 -21.97 -3.21 -5.65
N THR A 23 -22.34 -4.48 -5.68
CA THR A 23 -23.41 -5.01 -6.55
C THR A 23 -24.70 -5.24 -5.79
N ARG A 24 -24.63 -5.47 -4.47
CA ARG A 24 -25.78 -5.66 -3.58
C ARG A 24 -25.44 -5.19 -2.18
N SER A 25 -26.43 -4.70 -1.45
CA SER A 25 -26.34 -4.41 -0.01
C SER A 25 -27.41 -5.20 0.72
N SER A 26 -27.02 -6.01 1.70
CA SER A 26 -27.97 -6.72 2.58
C SER A 26 -28.29 -5.93 3.85
N SER A 27 -27.40 -5.01 4.24
CA SER A 27 -27.63 -4.01 5.29
C SER A 27 -26.76 -2.78 5.03
N GLN A 28 -26.78 -1.82 5.95
CA GLN A 28 -25.91 -0.64 5.91
C GLN A 28 -24.41 -0.99 6.04
N PHE A 29 -24.07 -2.18 6.54
CA PHE A 29 -22.69 -2.59 6.83
C PHE A 29 -22.29 -3.91 6.19
N SER A 30 -23.17 -4.50 5.37
CA SER A 30 -22.95 -5.78 4.72
C SER A 30 -23.28 -5.65 3.23
N HIS A 31 -22.26 -5.88 2.41
CA HIS A 31 -22.31 -5.62 0.97
C HIS A 31 -21.72 -6.79 0.20
N THR A 32 -22.15 -6.95 -1.04
CA THR A 32 -21.48 -7.81 -2.03
C THR A 32 -20.59 -6.94 -2.89
N LEU A 33 -19.29 -7.22 -2.87
CA LEU A 33 -18.28 -6.53 -3.67
C LEU A 33 -17.87 -7.40 -4.85
N SER A 34 -17.97 -6.84 -6.05
CA SER A 34 -17.44 -7.43 -7.28
C SER A 34 -16.13 -6.75 -7.67
N VAL A 35 -15.13 -7.57 -8.00
CA VAL A 35 -13.81 -7.16 -8.46
C VAL A 35 -13.67 -7.54 -9.93
N LYS A 36 -13.77 -6.56 -10.82
CA LYS A 36 -13.77 -6.79 -12.27
C LYS A 36 -12.50 -7.44 -12.80
N VAL A 37 -11.34 -7.08 -12.24
CA VAL A 37 -10.03 -7.58 -12.72
C VAL A 37 -9.88 -9.08 -12.52
N THR A 38 -10.42 -9.62 -11.43
CA THR A 38 -10.31 -11.05 -11.09
C THR A 38 -11.59 -11.84 -11.35
N GLY A 39 -12.71 -11.15 -11.58
CA GLY A 39 -14.04 -11.76 -11.60
C GLY A 39 -14.56 -12.17 -10.21
N GLU A 40 -13.78 -11.95 -9.13
CA GLU A 40 -14.17 -12.31 -7.77
C GLU A 40 -15.42 -11.50 -7.36
N THR A 41 -16.44 -12.19 -6.86
CA THR A 41 -17.58 -11.55 -6.19
C THR A 41 -17.73 -12.18 -4.82
N ARG A 42 -17.69 -11.35 -3.77
CA ARG A 42 -17.71 -11.84 -2.39
C ARG A 42 -18.53 -10.95 -1.45
N PRO A 43 -19.08 -11.51 -0.37
CA PRO A 43 -19.57 -10.70 0.74
C PRO A 43 -18.40 -10.01 1.44
N VAL A 44 -18.61 -8.73 1.77
CA VAL A 44 -17.73 -7.91 2.59
C VAL A 44 -18.55 -7.26 3.70
N GLN A 45 -17.92 -7.13 4.86
CA GLN A 45 -18.52 -6.52 6.04
C GLN A 45 -17.67 -5.36 6.49
N VAL A 46 -18.35 -4.24 6.77
CA VAL A 46 -17.74 -3.08 7.41
C VAL A 46 -17.37 -3.49 8.83
N ASN A 47 -16.08 -3.39 9.12
CA ASN A 47 -15.50 -3.61 10.43
C ASN A 47 -16.27 -2.79 11.49
N PRO A 48 -16.74 -3.39 12.60
CA PRO A 48 -17.58 -2.72 13.59
C PRO A 48 -17.01 -1.38 14.09
N GLU A 49 -15.70 -1.34 14.34
CA GLU A 49 -14.96 -0.19 14.84
C GLU A 49 -14.83 0.96 13.81
N LEU A 50 -15.17 0.69 12.55
CA LEU A 50 -15.06 1.65 11.44
C LEU A 50 -16.43 2.05 10.87
N ARG A 51 -17.53 1.63 11.50
CA ARG A 51 -18.88 1.91 11.01
C ARG A 51 -19.20 3.39 10.97
N ASP A 52 -18.89 4.13 12.03
CA ASP A 52 -19.11 5.58 12.07
C ASP A 52 -18.32 6.29 10.97
N LEU A 53 -17.06 5.89 10.80
CA LEU A 53 -16.19 6.40 9.72
C LEU A 53 -16.73 6.05 8.32
N PHE A 54 -17.31 4.85 8.15
CA PHE A 54 -17.92 4.43 6.89
C PHE A 54 -19.15 5.28 6.54
N LEU A 55 -19.94 5.69 7.53
CA LEU A 55 -21.14 6.51 7.33
C LEU A 55 -20.83 7.98 6.99
N LEU A 56 -19.63 8.45 7.26
CA LEU A 56 -19.23 9.80 6.90
C LEU A 56 -19.24 10.00 5.37
N LYS A 57 -19.85 11.11 4.95
CA LYS A 57 -20.07 11.42 3.53
C LYS A 57 -18.93 12.21 2.87
N GLY A 58 -17.82 12.42 3.56
CA GLY A 58 -16.70 13.23 3.07
C GLY A 58 -15.76 12.47 2.14
N ALA A 59 -15.01 13.21 1.31
CA ALA A 59 -13.86 12.66 0.60
C ALA A 59 -12.93 11.94 1.61
N PRO A 60 -12.44 10.73 1.31
CA PRO A 60 -12.38 10.08 0.00
C PRO A 60 -13.54 9.12 -0.33
N ALA A 61 -14.59 9.06 0.49
CA ALA A 61 -15.64 8.06 0.37
C ALA A 61 -16.41 8.08 -0.97
N TYR A 62 -16.36 9.19 -1.69
CA TYR A 62 -17.13 9.46 -2.91
C TYR A 62 -16.25 9.94 -4.07
N GLU A 63 -14.92 9.79 -3.95
CA GLU A 63 -14.05 10.08 -5.06
C GLU A 63 -14.23 9.05 -6.17
N GLU A 64 -14.50 9.53 -7.38
CA GLU A 64 -14.77 8.67 -8.52
C GLU A 64 -13.54 7.80 -8.82
N GLY A 65 -13.78 6.50 -9.02
CA GLY A 65 -12.72 5.53 -9.30
C GLY A 65 -11.93 5.05 -8.08
N TRP A 66 -12.24 5.53 -6.87
CA TRP A 66 -11.63 5.01 -5.64
C TRP A 66 -12.47 3.88 -5.07
N CYS A 67 -11.85 3.04 -4.21
CA CYS A 67 -12.56 1.94 -3.58
C CYS A 67 -13.72 2.47 -2.71
N PRO A 68 -14.95 1.93 -2.81
CA PRO A 68 -16.12 2.44 -2.07
C PRO A 68 -15.99 2.30 -0.54
N PHE A 69 -15.06 1.47 -0.08
CA PHE A 69 -14.78 1.22 1.34
C PHE A 69 -13.58 2.02 1.88
N LEU A 70 -12.96 2.87 1.04
CA LEU A 70 -11.86 3.73 1.45
C LEU A 70 -12.39 4.94 2.22
N ARG A 71 -11.79 5.21 3.37
CA ARG A 71 -12.03 6.40 4.19
C ARG A 71 -10.71 7.04 4.58
N ARG A 72 -10.76 8.26 5.11
CA ARG A 72 -9.62 8.97 5.68
C ARG A 72 -9.98 9.38 7.10
N THR A 73 -9.09 9.15 8.05
CA THR A 73 -9.30 9.56 9.44
C THR A 73 -9.05 11.05 9.62
N ALA A 74 -9.40 11.59 10.79
CA ALA A 74 -9.16 12.98 11.13
C ALA A 74 -7.66 13.34 11.09
N GLU A 75 -6.79 12.38 11.42
CA GLU A 75 -5.32 12.51 11.37
C GLU A 75 -4.76 12.39 9.94
N GLY A 76 -5.63 12.26 8.93
CA GLY A 76 -5.25 12.25 7.53
C GLY A 76 -4.82 10.89 6.97
N MET A 77 -4.90 9.81 7.76
CA MET A 77 -4.51 8.45 7.34
C MET A 77 -5.65 7.73 6.60
N PHE A 78 -5.32 6.97 5.55
CA PHE A 78 -6.33 6.17 4.85
C PHE A 78 -6.74 4.93 5.63
N VAL A 79 -7.97 4.47 5.43
CA VAL A 79 -8.55 3.30 6.10
C VAL A 79 -9.39 2.50 5.12
N CYS A 80 -9.19 1.18 5.09
CA CYS A 80 -10.11 0.26 4.45
C CYS A 80 -11.14 -0.21 5.48
N THR A 81 -12.39 0.21 5.32
CA THR A 81 -13.47 -0.13 6.27
C THR A 81 -13.88 -1.59 6.26
N VAL A 82 -13.43 -2.37 5.27
CA VAL A 82 -13.68 -3.81 5.14
C VAL A 82 -12.39 -4.63 5.20
N TYR A 83 -11.35 -4.11 5.87
CA TYR A 83 -10.00 -4.69 5.82
C TYR A 83 -9.99 -6.19 6.15
N SER A 84 -10.75 -6.64 7.14
CA SER A 84 -10.86 -8.05 7.55
C SER A 84 -11.44 -8.95 6.43
N SER A 85 -12.47 -8.46 5.75
CA SER A 85 -13.22 -9.18 4.72
C SER A 85 -12.78 -8.84 3.28
N ARG A 86 -11.68 -8.09 3.12
CA ARG A 86 -11.20 -7.58 1.83
C ARG A 86 -10.96 -8.70 0.81
N PRO A 87 -11.19 -8.44 -0.50
CA PRO A 87 -10.93 -9.39 -1.59
C PRO A 87 -9.50 -9.93 -1.64
N ALA A 88 -9.32 -11.06 -2.33
CA ALA A 88 -8.01 -11.71 -2.44
C ALA A 88 -6.95 -10.79 -3.07
N ILE A 89 -7.33 -10.07 -4.14
CA ILE A 89 -6.42 -9.11 -4.80
C ILE A 89 -5.95 -7.99 -3.85
N CYS A 90 -6.77 -7.59 -2.88
CA CYS A 90 -6.37 -6.59 -1.89
C CYS A 90 -5.38 -7.12 -0.86
N ARG A 91 -5.38 -8.45 -0.61
CA ARG A 91 -4.45 -9.12 0.31
C ARG A 91 -3.10 -9.37 -0.34
N SER A 92 -3.10 -9.68 -1.63
CA SER A 92 -1.87 -9.86 -2.41
C SER A 92 -1.27 -8.54 -2.90
N PHE A 93 -2.02 -7.44 -2.95
CA PHE A 93 -1.49 -6.15 -3.39
C PHE A 93 -0.30 -5.71 -2.53
N ARG A 94 0.79 -5.33 -3.20
CA ARG A 94 1.98 -4.71 -2.61
C ARG A 94 2.10 -3.31 -3.14
N CYS A 95 2.10 -2.31 -2.25
CA CYS A 95 2.28 -0.93 -2.68
C CYS A 95 3.76 -0.53 -2.84
N CYS A 96 4.69 -1.34 -2.32
CA CYS A 96 6.15 -1.27 -2.54
C CYS A 96 6.73 -2.68 -2.66
N THR A 97 7.89 -2.76 -3.30
CA THR A 97 8.83 -3.89 -3.22
C THR A 97 9.86 -3.71 -2.11
N MET A 98 10.13 -2.47 -1.67
CA MET A 98 11.03 -2.21 -0.54
C MET A 98 10.60 -1.01 0.30
N ARG A 99 10.78 -1.11 1.62
CA ARG A 99 10.75 0.01 2.58
C ARG A 99 12.14 0.21 3.17
N ILE A 100 12.49 1.46 3.38
CA ILE A 100 13.78 1.89 3.89
C ILE A 100 13.51 2.62 5.21
N LEU A 101 14.03 2.07 6.29
CA LEU A 101 13.83 2.53 7.67
C LEU A 101 15.13 3.15 8.20
N ASP A 102 15.02 4.12 9.10
CA ASP A 102 16.16 4.56 9.92
C ASP A 102 16.43 3.59 11.10
N ARG A 103 17.45 3.92 11.91
CA ARG A 103 17.84 3.11 13.08
C ARG A 103 16.76 3.05 14.15
N GLU A 104 15.86 4.03 14.19
CA GLU A 104 14.72 4.08 15.09
C GLU A 104 13.49 3.33 14.52
N GLY A 105 13.60 2.74 13.33
CA GLY A 105 12.54 1.98 12.67
C GLY A 105 11.51 2.86 11.94
N ARG A 106 11.76 4.16 11.75
CA ARG A 106 10.86 5.06 11.02
C ARG A 106 11.09 4.92 9.52
N GLU A 107 10.00 4.84 8.75
CA GLU A 107 10.08 4.80 7.28
C GLU A 107 10.62 6.14 6.75
N ARG A 108 11.79 6.10 6.13
CA ARG A 108 12.42 7.25 5.45
C ARG A 108 12.24 7.21 3.95
N GLY A 109 12.03 6.02 3.38
CA GLY A 109 11.74 5.90 1.96
C GLY A 109 11.08 4.59 1.59
N ARG A 110 10.56 4.54 0.37
CA ARG A 110 9.98 3.33 -0.21
C ARG A 110 10.20 3.26 -1.71
N VAL A 111 10.19 2.04 -2.22
CA VAL A 111 10.47 1.73 -3.62
C VAL A 111 9.37 0.82 -4.14
N LYS A 112 8.74 1.18 -5.27
CA LYS A 112 7.75 0.32 -5.96
C LYS A 112 8.38 -0.55 -7.06
N GLY A 113 9.48 -0.10 -7.60
CA GLY A 113 10.29 -0.66 -8.68
C GLY A 113 11.59 0.13 -8.75
N ARG A 114 12.60 -0.39 -9.46
CA ARG A 114 14.02 -0.01 -9.30
C ARG A 114 14.35 1.48 -9.48
N HIS A 115 13.47 2.26 -10.11
CA HIS A 115 13.63 3.71 -10.30
C HIS A 115 12.68 4.59 -9.47
N SER A 116 11.86 4.01 -8.61
CA SER A 116 10.70 4.70 -8.00
C SER A 116 10.87 4.99 -6.51
N LEU A 117 12.07 5.42 -6.11
CA LEU A 117 12.26 5.89 -4.75
C LEU A 117 11.29 7.05 -4.48
N SER A 118 10.60 6.97 -3.35
CA SER A 118 9.83 8.06 -2.77
C SER A 118 10.32 8.24 -1.35
N THR A 119 10.92 9.41 -1.09
CA THR A 119 11.56 9.79 0.17
C THR A 119 11.45 11.29 0.37
N ASP A 120 11.43 11.75 1.61
CA ASP A 120 11.68 13.15 1.99
C ASP A 120 13.10 13.34 2.58
N ASP A 121 13.84 12.24 2.77
CA ASP A 121 15.20 12.23 3.26
C ASP A 121 16.19 12.55 2.13
N ALA A 122 16.81 13.72 2.21
CA ALA A 122 17.76 14.21 1.21
C ALA A 122 19.06 13.37 1.13
N LEU A 123 19.49 12.76 2.24
CA LEU A 123 20.65 11.87 2.22
C LEU A 123 20.27 10.58 1.49
N LEU A 124 19.10 10.02 1.78
CA LEU A 124 18.61 8.83 1.10
C LEU A 124 18.44 9.06 -0.40
N GLU A 125 17.86 10.20 -0.80
CA GLU A 125 17.69 10.58 -2.21
C GLU A 125 19.04 10.65 -2.94
N LYS A 126 20.06 11.24 -2.30
CA LYS A 126 21.42 11.35 -2.84
C LYS A 126 22.07 9.99 -3.00
N VAL A 127 22.05 9.16 -1.95
CA VAL A 127 22.62 7.80 -1.98
C VAL A 127 21.93 6.98 -3.07
N TRP A 128 20.61 7.06 -3.15
CA TRP A 128 19.86 6.33 -4.17
C TRP A 128 20.27 6.73 -5.58
N THR A 129 20.27 8.03 -5.87
CA THR A 129 20.54 8.55 -7.21
C THR A 129 21.97 8.26 -7.66
N VAL A 130 22.94 8.37 -6.75
CA VAL A 130 24.37 8.26 -7.09
C VAL A 130 24.87 6.83 -7.03
N GLU A 131 24.41 6.04 -6.05
CA GLU A 131 25.02 4.74 -5.72
C GLU A 131 24.11 3.54 -6.06
N ILE A 132 22.79 3.72 -6.15
CA ILE A 132 21.84 2.59 -6.35
C ILE A 132 21.21 2.60 -7.74
N ALA A 133 20.65 3.74 -8.17
CA ALA A 133 19.96 3.88 -9.44
C ALA A 133 20.81 3.48 -10.66
N PRO A 134 22.14 3.69 -10.71
CA PRO A 134 22.97 3.21 -11.82
C PRO A 134 22.99 1.70 -12.00
N HIS A 135 22.63 0.93 -10.97
CA HIS A 135 22.59 -0.53 -10.99
C HIS A 135 21.19 -1.10 -11.25
N SER A 136 20.21 -0.27 -11.65
CA SER A 136 18.81 -0.70 -11.85
C SER A 136 18.59 -1.76 -12.94
N THR A 137 19.60 -2.05 -13.76
CA THR A 137 19.54 -3.01 -14.85
C THR A 137 19.98 -4.41 -14.44
N ILE A 138 20.58 -4.58 -13.26
CA ILE A 138 21.01 -5.91 -12.78
C ILE A 138 19.80 -6.75 -12.33
N PRO A 139 19.94 -8.09 -12.27
CA PRO A 139 18.91 -9.00 -11.78
C PRO A 139 18.44 -8.70 -10.35
N ASP A 140 17.20 -9.06 -10.00
CA ASP A 140 16.63 -8.73 -8.68
C ASP A 140 17.36 -9.41 -7.52
N ASP A 141 17.83 -10.64 -7.72
CA ASP A 141 18.62 -11.40 -6.76
C ASP A 141 20.00 -10.77 -6.48
N GLU A 142 20.47 -9.86 -7.33
CA GLU A 142 21.65 -9.03 -7.11
C GLU A 142 21.29 -7.60 -6.64
N PHE A 143 20.23 -7.02 -7.21
CA PHE A 143 19.83 -5.63 -6.98
C PHE A 143 19.42 -5.37 -5.52
N PHE A 144 18.57 -6.21 -4.95
CA PHE A 144 18.07 -5.98 -3.59
C PHE A 144 19.17 -6.18 -2.52
N PRO A 145 20.04 -7.21 -2.59
CA PRO A 145 21.19 -7.31 -1.70
C PRO A 145 22.17 -6.14 -1.85
N LEU A 146 22.41 -5.66 -3.07
CA LEU A 146 23.24 -4.47 -3.31
C LEU A 146 22.65 -3.24 -2.61
N CYS A 147 21.35 -2.99 -2.80
CA CYS A 147 20.64 -1.90 -2.12
C CYS A 147 20.81 -1.99 -0.61
N GLN A 148 20.59 -3.17 -0.03
CA GLN A 148 20.69 -3.39 1.40
C GLN A 148 22.10 -3.12 1.92
N SER A 149 23.14 -3.58 1.20
CA SER A 149 24.54 -3.34 1.56
C SER A 149 24.88 -1.85 1.58
N ILE A 150 24.58 -1.13 0.49
CA ILE A 150 24.85 0.31 0.38
C ILE A 150 24.13 1.09 1.48
N LEU A 151 22.83 0.83 1.65
CA LEU A 151 21.99 1.54 2.60
C LEU A 151 22.38 1.25 4.06
N ALA A 152 22.81 0.02 4.37
CA ALA A 152 23.30 -0.34 5.70
C ALA A 152 24.52 0.47 6.13
N THR A 153 25.45 0.78 5.22
CA THR A 153 26.62 1.63 5.53
C THR A 153 26.24 3.05 5.97
N ARG A 154 25.02 3.49 5.63
CA ARG A 154 24.47 4.80 6.01
C ARG A 154 23.46 4.73 7.14
N GLY A 155 23.32 3.56 7.78
CA GLY A 155 22.46 3.37 8.94
C GLY A 155 20.99 3.13 8.61
N TYR A 156 20.66 2.82 7.36
CA TYR A 156 19.30 2.43 6.98
C TYR A 156 19.12 0.90 7.04
N VAL A 157 17.88 0.47 7.30
CA VAL A 157 17.45 -0.92 7.26
C VAL A 157 16.42 -1.10 6.16
N CYS A 158 16.55 -2.15 5.36
CA CYS A 158 15.63 -2.43 4.26
C CYS A 158 14.68 -3.57 4.62
N GLU A 159 13.37 -3.33 4.50
CA GLU A 159 12.36 -4.39 4.42
C GLU A 159 12.05 -4.66 2.96
N ILE A 160 12.51 -5.80 2.43
CA ILE A 160 12.27 -6.21 1.04
C ILE A 160 11.09 -7.18 1.01
N PHE A 161 10.15 -6.89 0.12
CA PHE A 161 8.97 -7.70 -0.17
C PHE A 161 9.15 -8.35 -1.54
N ASP A 162 8.70 -9.60 -1.66
CA ASP A 162 8.85 -10.42 -2.87
C ASP A 162 8.53 -9.59 -4.14
N PRO A 163 9.50 -9.41 -5.05
CA PRO A 163 9.35 -8.57 -6.25
C PRO A 163 8.36 -9.13 -7.28
#